data_AF-F0J9I3-F1
#
_entry.id   AF-F0J9I3-F1
#
_cell.length_a   1.000
_cell.length_b   1.000
_cell.length_c   1.000
_cell.angle_alpha   90.00
_cell.angle_beta   90.00
_cell.angle_gamma   90.00
#
_symmetry.space_group_name_H-M   'P 1'
#
loop_
_entity.id
_entity.type
_entity.pdbx_description
1 polymer ?
#
loop_
_entity_poly.entity_id
_entity_poly.type
_entity_poly.pdbx_seq_one_letter_code
_entity_poly.pdbx_strand_id
1 'polypeptide(L)'
;APNAARSPQVSVTTMQARIHPGGTTPQLEERYLMQRNMLGSVVHCPAQPCFPATAMVEAHDARAWPTTYVPLDSPTHYKRAALSSRAVAFYGGARGLLCRPLLNGAADWSVPVGRVKGVALGGDWLAAVFTQCRVRLFNLSGSQRAVWCAPGRHVAVVASGDQLALLYHAASAGDGDRQAVSVQRFLVGSGLAASAPLVLP
;
A
#
# COMPACT_ATOMS: atom_id res chain seq x y z
N ALA A 1 -46.69 -26.48 25.17
CA ALA A 1 -46.12 -25.33 24.45
C ALA A 1 -44.92 -25.82 23.64
N PRO A 2 -44.82 -25.54 22.33
CA PRO A 2 -43.72 -26.05 21.52
C PRO A 2 -42.43 -25.26 21.79
N ASN A 3 -41.31 -25.98 21.84
CA ASN A 3 -39.96 -25.44 22.00
C ASN A 3 -39.63 -24.45 20.87
N ALA A 4 -39.43 -23.18 21.23
CA ALA A 4 -38.84 -22.20 20.32
C ALA A 4 -37.35 -22.56 20.13
N ALA A 5 -37.04 -23.27 19.04
CA ALA A 5 -35.66 -23.47 18.62
C ALA A 5 -35.02 -22.09 18.39
N ARG A 6 -34.06 -21.73 19.23
CA ARG A 6 -33.19 -20.56 19.00
C ARG A 6 -32.49 -20.76 17.67
N SER A 7 -32.79 -19.90 16.70
CA SER A 7 -32.02 -19.80 15.46
C SER A 7 -30.53 -19.65 15.80
N PRO A 8 -29.60 -20.37 15.15
CA PRO A 8 -28.19 -20.18 15.40
C PRO A 8 -27.84 -18.71 15.11
N GLN A 9 -27.37 -17.99 16.12
CA GLN A 9 -26.86 -16.65 15.93
C GLN A 9 -25.51 -16.77 15.20
N VAL A 10 -25.54 -16.43 13.91
CA VAL A 10 -24.36 -16.26 13.07
C VAL A 10 -23.53 -15.13 13.67
N SER A 11 -22.37 -15.43 14.24
CA SER A 11 -21.46 -14.42 14.75
C SER A 11 -20.67 -13.87 13.57
N VAL A 12 -21.10 -12.73 13.04
CA VAL A 12 -20.42 -12.07 11.92
C VAL A 12 -19.07 -11.55 12.40
N THR A 13 -17.99 -12.26 12.03
CA THR A 13 -16.63 -11.77 12.24
C THR A 13 -16.43 -10.44 11.51
N THR A 14 -15.68 -9.51 12.09
CA THR A 14 -15.37 -8.24 11.41
C THR A 14 -14.30 -8.48 10.34
N MET A 15 -14.52 -7.95 9.13
CA MET A 15 -13.53 -8.03 8.05
C MET A 15 -12.22 -7.37 8.48
N GLN A 16 -11.09 -8.06 8.27
CA GLN A 16 -9.79 -7.55 8.68
C GLN A 16 -9.47 -6.20 8.01
N ALA A 17 -8.68 -5.39 8.74
CA ALA A 17 -8.19 -4.11 8.26
C ALA A 17 -7.16 -4.27 7.13
N ARG A 18 -6.86 -3.15 6.45
CA ARG A 18 -5.86 -3.13 5.38
C ARG A 18 -4.45 -3.28 5.95
N ILE A 19 -3.71 -4.20 5.35
CA ILE A 19 -2.34 -4.48 5.71
C ILE A 19 -1.41 -3.65 4.82
N HIS A 20 -0.39 -3.06 5.45
CA HIS A 20 0.75 -2.48 4.76
C HIS A 20 1.98 -3.36 5.03
N PRO A 21 2.43 -4.13 4.04
CA PRO A 21 3.56 -5.04 4.25
C PRO A 21 4.82 -4.28 4.68
N GLY A 22 5.42 -4.73 5.79
CA GLY A 22 6.69 -4.18 6.27
C GLY A 22 6.60 -2.83 6.99
N GLY A 23 5.40 -2.29 7.24
CA GLY A 23 5.21 -1.07 8.03
C GLY A 23 4.62 -1.33 9.41
N THR A 24 4.86 -0.43 10.36
CA THR A 24 4.18 -0.44 11.67
C THR A 24 2.94 0.46 11.65
N THR A 25 2.12 0.36 12.70
CA THR A 25 1.01 1.30 12.88
C THR A 25 1.55 2.73 13.00
N PRO A 26 1.03 3.71 12.24
CA PRO A 26 1.51 5.09 12.32
C PRO A 26 1.24 5.70 13.70
N GLN A 27 2.29 6.22 14.33
CA GLN A 27 2.23 7.04 15.55
C GLN A 27 2.76 8.43 15.17
N LEU A 28 1.88 9.37 14.85
CA LEU A 28 2.23 10.61 14.14
C LEU A 28 3.22 11.51 14.90
N GLU A 29 3.25 11.39 16.23
CA GLU A 29 4.12 12.16 17.13
C GLU A 29 5.44 11.44 17.44
N GLU A 30 5.57 10.20 16.99
CA GLU A 30 6.72 9.35 17.27
C GLU A 30 7.41 8.90 15.99
N ARG A 31 8.63 8.38 16.17
CA ARG A 31 9.35 7.68 15.10
C ARG A 31 8.65 6.35 14.84
N TYR A 32 8.31 6.05 13.59
CA TYR A 32 7.74 4.75 13.22
C TYR A 32 8.26 4.26 11.89
N LEU A 33 8.19 2.94 11.69
CA LEU A 33 8.61 2.30 10.45
C LEU A 33 7.50 2.44 9.41
N MET A 34 7.76 3.19 8.34
CA MET A 34 6.80 3.31 7.24
C MET A 34 6.83 2.05 6.39
N GLN A 35 8.01 1.55 6.01
CA GLN A 35 8.16 0.27 5.32
C GLN A 35 9.58 -0.30 5.50
N ARG A 36 9.70 -1.62 5.56
CA ARG A 36 10.94 -2.38 5.39
C ARG A 36 10.70 -3.56 4.46
N ASN A 37 11.63 -3.78 3.54
CA ASN A 37 11.67 -4.97 2.69
C ASN A 37 13.14 -5.37 2.46
N MET A 38 13.40 -6.30 1.56
CA MET A 38 14.77 -6.79 1.28
C MET A 38 15.72 -5.72 0.74
N LEU A 39 15.19 -4.59 0.27
CA LEU A 39 15.95 -3.52 -0.36
C LEU A 39 16.43 -2.47 0.67
N GLY A 40 15.64 -2.26 1.73
CA GLY A 40 15.93 -1.20 2.69
C GLY A 40 14.76 -0.86 3.60
N SER A 41 14.85 0.30 4.22
CA SER A 41 13.85 0.84 5.13
C SER A 41 13.49 2.28 4.84
N VAL A 42 12.23 2.61 5.11
CA VAL A 42 11.69 3.97 5.14
C VAL A 42 11.16 4.22 6.53
N VAL A 43 11.70 5.21 7.21
CA VAL A 43 11.39 5.52 8.62
C VAL A 43 10.88 6.94 8.72
N HIS A 44 9.71 7.11 9.35
CA HIS A 44 9.20 8.43 9.69
C HIS A 44 9.99 9.00 10.87
N CYS A 45 10.44 10.25 10.72
CA CYS A 45 11.06 11.05 11.76
C CYS A 45 10.10 12.21 12.09
N PRO A 46 9.62 12.33 13.34
CA PRO A 46 8.70 13.38 13.73
C PRO A 46 9.34 14.76 13.61
N ALA A 47 8.50 15.79 13.46
CA ALA A 47 8.95 17.16 13.45
C ALA A 47 9.61 17.52 14.80
N GLN A 48 10.64 18.36 14.73
CA GLN A 48 11.30 18.98 15.87
C GLN A 48 11.09 20.50 15.82
N PRO A 49 11.30 21.26 16.91
CA PRO A 49 11.02 22.70 16.95
C PRO A 49 11.59 23.52 15.77
N CYS A 50 12.74 23.11 15.22
CA CYS A 50 13.39 23.79 14.10
C CYS A 50 13.44 22.96 12.80
N PHE A 51 12.90 21.75 12.79
CA PHE A 51 13.02 20.82 11.66
C PHE A 51 11.68 20.17 11.31
N PRO A 52 11.24 20.20 10.04
CA PRO A 52 10.00 19.55 9.64
C PRO A 52 10.11 18.02 9.80
N ALA A 53 8.96 17.35 9.86
CA ALA A 53 8.92 15.90 9.80
C ALA A 53 9.54 15.41 8.49
N THR A 54 10.28 14.31 8.54
CA THR A 54 10.95 13.73 7.38
C THR A 54 10.72 12.22 7.30
N ALA A 55 10.84 11.66 6.10
CA ALA A 55 11.04 10.23 5.93
C ALA A 55 12.50 9.98 5.57
N MET A 56 13.18 9.18 6.40
CA MET A 56 14.53 8.71 6.14
C MET A 56 14.45 7.43 5.31
N VAL A 57 15.08 7.43 4.15
CA VAL A 57 15.10 6.32 3.19
C VAL A 57 16.51 5.75 3.14
N GLU A 58 16.66 4.49 3.52
CA GLU A 58 17.96 3.83 3.66
C GLU A 58 17.97 2.52 2.87
N ALA A 59 19.06 2.28 2.13
CA ALA A 59 19.32 0.99 1.50
C ALA A 59 19.99 0.03 2.50
N HIS A 60 19.71 -1.27 2.38
CA HIS A 60 20.51 -2.27 3.08
C HIS A 60 21.92 -2.40 2.47
N ASP A 61 22.04 -2.19 1.16
CA ASP A 61 23.31 -1.99 0.46
C ASP A 61 23.44 -0.52 0.06
N ALA A 62 24.33 0.22 0.74
CA ALA A 62 24.55 1.65 0.50
C ALA A 62 25.04 1.97 -0.93
N ARG A 63 25.48 0.96 -1.70
CA ARG A 63 25.80 1.12 -3.12
C ARG A 63 24.56 1.26 -4.00
N ALA A 64 23.39 0.83 -3.51
CA ALA A 64 22.15 0.87 -4.27
C ALA A 64 21.58 2.30 -4.36
N TRP A 65 21.53 3.04 -3.24
CA TRP A 65 21.23 4.48 -3.19
C TRP A 65 21.72 5.08 -1.86
N PRO A 66 22.07 6.38 -1.84
CA PRO A 66 22.45 7.05 -0.61
C PRO A 66 21.26 7.23 0.33
N THR A 67 21.54 7.29 1.64
CA THR A 67 20.53 7.69 2.63
C THR A 67 19.96 9.05 2.27
N THR A 68 18.65 9.11 2.10
CA THR A 68 17.95 10.30 1.64
C THR A 68 16.87 10.70 2.64
N TYR A 69 16.75 12.00 2.91
CA TYR A 69 15.69 12.57 3.74
C TYR A 69 14.66 13.23 2.85
N VAL A 70 13.40 12.80 2.98
CA VAL A 70 12.25 13.34 2.25
C VAL A 70 11.42 14.21 3.19
N PRO A 71 11.33 15.53 2.97
CA PRO A 71 10.44 16.38 3.76
C PRO A 71 8.98 15.94 3.64
N LEU A 72 8.27 15.90 4.77
CA LEU A 72 6.86 15.54 4.88
C LEU A 72 6.04 16.76 5.33
N ASP A 73 6.06 17.85 4.54
CA ASP A 73 5.47 19.12 4.96
C ASP A 73 3.92 19.04 5.12
N SER A 74 3.37 19.88 6.00
CA SER A 74 1.92 20.13 6.25
C SER A 74 1.14 19.10 7.12
N PRO A 75 -0.02 19.48 7.68
CA PRO A 75 -0.67 18.80 8.82
C PRO A 75 -1.33 17.44 8.49
N THR A 76 -1.35 17.02 7.22
CA THR A 76 -1.91 15.73 6.79
C THR A 76 -0.89 14.89 6.03
N HIS A 77 0.32 14.77 6.60
CA HIS A 77 1.47 14.09 6.01
C HIS A 77 1.18 12.62 5.63
N TYR A 78 2.00 12.11 4.71
CA TYR A 78 1.97 10.70 4.31
C TYR A 78 2.25 9.81 5.51
N LYS A 79 1.49 8.73 5.64
CA LYS A 79 1.56 7.83 6.82
C LYS A 79 2.20 6.48 6.52
N ARG A 80 2.44 6.19 5.24
CA ARG A 80 2.92 4.91 4.72
C ARG A 80 3.82 5.16 3.53
N ALA A 81 4.68 4.19 3.22
CA ALA A 81 5.59 4.30 2.09
C ALA A 81 5.73 2.96 1.36
N ALA A 82 5.94 2.95 0.06
CA ALA A 82 6.38 1.78 -0.68
C ALA A 82 7.80 2.03 -1.20
N LEU A 83 8.67 1.02 -1.12
CA LEU A 83 10.08 1.08 -1.53
C LEU A 83 10.39 0.02 -2.58
N SER A 84 11.08 0.43 -3.64
CA SER A 84 11.65 -0.42 -4.69
C SER A 84 13.10 -0.04 -4.94
N SER A 85 13.77 -0.72 -5.87
CA SER A 85 15.15 -0.39 -6.25
C SER A 85 15.27 0.90 -7.06
N ARG A 86 14.15 1.46 -7.52
CA ARG A 86 14.14 2.64 -8.42
C ARG A 86 13.42 3.84 -7.85
N ALA A 87 12.51 3.65 -6.91
CA ALA A 87 11.68 4.71 -6.36
C ALA A 87 11.21 4.39 -4.95
N VAL A 88 10.88 5.45 -4.22
CA VAL A 88 10.07 5.42 -3.01
C VAL A 88 8.77 6.18 -3.26
N ALA A 89 7.65 5.65 -2.77
CA ALA A 89 6.35 6.29 -2.91
C ALA A 89 5.71 6.48 -1.53
N PHE A 90 5.17 7.65 -1.25
CA PHE A 90 4.55 8.00 0.02
C PHE A 90 3.04 8.16 -0.16
N TYR A 91 2.28 7.61 0.78
CA TYR A 91 0.82 7.63 0.71
C TYR A 91 0.17 7.58 2.10
N GLY A 92 -1.16 7.70 2.13
CA GLY A 92 -1.93 7.81 3.36
C GLY A 92 -2.02 9.27 3.83
N GLY A 93 -3.00 9.57 4.68
CA GLY A 93 -3.36 10.96 5.00
C GLY A 93 -4.28 11.57 3.94
N ALA A 94 -4.23 12.90 3.79
CA ALA A 94 -5.11 13.65 2.89
C ALA A 94 -4.44 14.13 1.58
N ARG A 95 -3.10 14.09 1.48
CA ARG A 95 -2.33 14.63 0.32
C ARG A 95 -2.26 13.72 -0.92
N GLY A 96 -2.83 12.52 -0.88
CA GLY A 96 -2.86 11.61 -2.02
C GLY A 96 -1.61 10.72 -2.11
N LEU A 97 -0.86 10.82 -3.21
CA LEU A 97 0.34 10.02 -3.52
C LEU A 97 1.51 10.93 -3.89
N LEU A 98 2.70 10.67 -3.36
CA LEU A 98 3.98 11.21 -3.83
C LEU A 98 4.85 10.05 -4.29
N CYS A 99 5.55 10.20 -5.41
CA CYS A 99 6.57 9.26 -5.84
C CYS A 99 7.87 10.01 -6.13
N ARG A 100 8.96 9.51 -5.55
CA ARG A 100 10.32 10.01 -5.70
C ARG A 100 11.19 8.92 -6.31
N PRO A 101 11.69 9.11 -7.54
CA PRO A 101 12.77 8.29 -8.08
C PRO A 101 14.01 8.35 -7.17
N LEU A 102 14.66 7.21 -6.93
CA LEU A 102 15.86 7.10 -6.09
C LEU A 102 17.15 7.34 -6.88
N LEU A 103 17.13 7.00 -8.16
CA LEU A 103 18.28 6.97 -9.05
C LEU A 103 17.88 7.64 -10.35
N ASN A 104 18.71 8.56 -10.85
CA ASN A 104 18.63 9.32 -12.12
C ASN A 104 18.29 10.83 -12.03
N GLY A 105 18.06 11.38 -10.82
CA GLY A 105 17.75 12.80 -10.66
C GLY A 105 16.42 13.25 -11.28
N ALA A 106 15.54 12.31 -11.66
CA ALA A 106 14.21 12.64 -12.14
C ALA A 106 13.39 13.31 -11.02
N ALA A 107 12.56 14.27 -11.42
CA ALA A 107 11.75 15.04 -10.51
C ALA A 107 10.71 14.16 -9.81
N ASP A 108 10.45 14.49 -8.55
CA ASP A 108 9.30 13.99 -7.81
C ASP A 108 8.00 14.32 -8.56
N TRP A 109 7.03 13.42 -8.49
CA TRP A 109 5.68 13.68 -8.98
C TRP A 109 4.65 13.27 -7.93
N SER A 110 3.48 13.90 -7.98
CA SER A 110 2.41 13.63 -7.03
C SER A 110 1.04 13.59 -7.70
N VAL A 111 0.13 12.85 -7.09
CA VAL A 111 -1.30 12.85 -7.41
C VAL A 111 -2.03 13.47 -6.21
N PRO A 112 -2.49 14.73 -6.32
CA PRO A 112 -2.95 15.52 -5.17
C PRO A 112 -4.33 15.11 -4.63
N VAL A 113 -5.07 14.23 -5.33
CA VAL A 113 -6.48 13.93 -5.01
C VAL A 113 -6.70 12.44 -4.83
N GLY A 114 -7.43 12.11 -3.75
CA GLY A 114 -7.95 10.78 -3.47
C GLY A 114 -7.22 10.12 -2.30
N ARG A 115 -8.00 9.56 -1.35
CA ARG A 115 -7.43 8.80 -0.24
C ARG A 115 -6.86 7.49 -0.79
N VAL A 116 -5.55 7.47 -1.02
CA VAL A 116 -4.78 6.27 -1.38
C VAL A 116 -4.67 5.36 -0.15
N LYS A 117 -4.92 4.08 -0.38
CA LYS A 117 -5.10 3.06 0.67
C LYS A 117 -4.09 1.93 0.59
N GLY A 118 -3.46 1.76 -0.57
CA GLY A 118 -2.34 0.85 -0.80
C GLY A 118 -1.54 1.31 -2.01
N VAL A 119 -0.24 1.05 -1.98
CA VAL A 119 0.67 1.29 -3.09
C VAL A 119 1.59 0.10 -3.22
N ALA A 120 1.90 -0.30 -4.45
CA ALA A 120 2.94 -1.26 -4.76
C ALA A 120 3.80 -0.75 -5.91
N LEU A 121 5.10 -1.00 -5.82
CA LEU A 121 6.09 -0.62 -6.83
C LEU A 121 6.58 -1.88 -7.54
N GLY A 122 6.45 -1.90 -8.87
CA GLY A 122 7.02 -2.93 -9.73
C GLY A 122 8.41 -2.55 -10.23
N GLY A 123 8.78 -3.10 -11.40
CA GLY A 123 10.06 -2.84 -12.05
C GLY A 123 10.24 -1.37 -12.48
N ASP A 124 9.29 -0.84 -13.26
CA ASP A 124 9.31 0.52 -13.79
C ASP A 124 7.94 1.24 -13.68
N TRP A 125 7.07 0.70 -12.83
CA TRP A 125 5.69 1.13 -12.66
C TRP A 125 5.26 1.13 -11.20
N LEU A 126 4.16 1.83 -10.92
CA LEU A 126 3.52 1.93 -9.63
C LEU A 126 2.03 1.64 -9.76
N ALA A 127 1.48 0.79 -8.89
CA ALA A 127 0.04 0.64 -8.72
C ALA A 127 -0.42 1.31 -7.42
N ALA A 128 -1.43 2.17 -7.51
CA ALA A 128 -2.06 2.80 -6.36
C ALA A 128 -3.53 2.38 -6.25
N VAL A 129 -3.92 1.93 -5.07
CA VAL A 129 -5.30 1.57 -4.73
C VAL A 129 -5.94 2.74 -3.99
N PHE A 130 -6.96 3.32 -4.58
CA PHE A 130 -7.72 4.45 -4.05
C PHE A 130 -8.94 3.97 -3.26
N THR A 131 -9.67 4.92 -2.71
CA THR A 131 -10.98 4.66 -2.11
C THR A 131 -11.97 4.24 -3.21
N GLN A 132 -13.04 3.51 -2.85
CA GLN A 132 -13.98 2.87 -3.79
C GLN A 132 -13.35 1.78 -4.67
N CYS A 133 -12.28 1.13 -4.19
CA CYS A 133 -11.65 -0.01 -4.86
C CYS A 133 -11.06 0.31 -6.25
N ARG A 134 -10.87 1.59 -6.59
CA ARG A 134 -10.25 1.99 -7.85
C ARG A 134 -8.74 1.78 -7.80
N VAL A 135 -8.19 1.07 -8.75
CA VAL A 135 -6.74 0.88 -8.91
C VAL A 135 -6.29 1.69 -10.12
N ARG A 136 -5.18 2.41 -9.97
CA ARG A 136 -4.53 3.15 -11.06
C ARG A 136 -3.09 2.68 -11.19
N LEU A 137 -2.67 2.44 -12.42
CA LEU A 137 -1.30 2.10 -12.78
C LEU A 137 -0.62 3.34 -13.37
N PHE A 138 0.58 3.61 -12.91
CA PHE A 138 1.45 4.69 -13.39
C PHE A 138 2.79 4.10 -13.82
N ASN A 139 3.47 4.74 -14.76
CA ASN A 139 4.92 4.54 -14.87
C ASN A 139 5.63 5.32 -13.74
N LEU A 140 6.91 5.04 -13.50
CA LEU A 140 7.68 5.78 -12.49
C LEU A 140 7.94 7.25 -12.84
N SER A 141 7.68 7.68 -14.08
CA SER A 141 7.74 9.10 -14.46
C SER A 141 6.43 9.87 -14.24
N GLY A 142 5.38 9.21 -13.73
CA GLY A 142 4.11 9.83 -13.35
C GLY A 142 2.99 9.79 -14.39
N SER A 143 3.22 9.23 -15.57
CA SER A 143 2.15 9.02 -16.57
C SER A 143 1.23 7.87 -16.17
N GLN A 144 -0.08 8.09 -16.25
CA GLN A 144 -1.09 7.08 -15.93
C GLN A 144 -1.26 6.11 -17.11
N ARG A 145 -1.06 4.81 -16.87
CA ARG A 145 -1.15 3.73 -17.87
C ARG A 145 -2.54 3.10 -17.95
N ALA A 146 -3.17 2.85 -16.80
CA ALA A 146 -4.44 2.13 -16.75
C ALA A 146 -5.23 2.46 -15.47
N VAL A 147 -6.55 2.24 -15.53
CA VAL A 147 -7.47 2.37 -14.39
C VAL A 147 -8.47 1.22 -14.43
N TRP A 148 -8.71 0.58 -13.29
CA TRP A 148 -9.75 -0.45 -13.15
C TRP A 148 -10.30 -0.48 -11.72
N CYS A 149 -11.31 -1.30 -11.47
CA CYS A 149 -11.86 -1.53 -10.15
C CYS A 149 -11.45 -2.92 -9.64
N ALA A 150 -11.02 -2.98 -8.38
CA ALA A 150 -10.80 -4.25 -7.68
C ALA A 150 -12.15 -4.95 -7.45
N PRO A 151 -12.22 -6.29 -7.49
CA PRO A 151 -13.47 -7.04 -7.31
C PRO A 151 -14.08 -6.89 -5.91
N GLY A 152 -13.28 -6.46 -4.93
CA GLY A 152 -13.74 -6.27 -3.55
C GLY A 152 -12.86 -5.31 -2.76
N ARG A 153 -13.17 -5.16 -1.47
CA ARG A 153 -12.40 -4.26 -0.59
C ARG A 153 -10.97 -4.79 -0.47
N HIS A 154 -10.03 -3.98 -0.95
CA HIS A 154 -8.60 -4.24 -0.85
C HIS A 154 -8.15 -4.51 0.60
N VAL A 155 -7.32 -5.55 0.75
CA VAL A 155 -6.62 -5.96 1.97
C VAL A 155 -5.16 -5.53 1.89
N ALA A 156 -4.44 -5.98 0.86
CA ALA A 156 -3.02 -5.70 0.63
C ALA A 156 -2.72 -5.67 -0.87
N VAL A 157 -1.69 -4.92 -1.25
CA VAL A 157 -1.20 -4.86 -2.64
C VAL A 157 0.31 -4.95 -2.60
N VAL A 158 0.87 -5.83 -3.43
CA VAL A 158 2.31 -6.07 -3.53
C VAL A 158 2.69 -6.23 -4.99
N ALA A 159 3.94 -5.91 -5.33
CA ALA A 159 4.45 -6.02 -6.67
C ALA A 159 5.92 -6.45 -6.66
N SER A 160 6.34 -7.09 -7.75
CA SER A 160 7.74 -7.47 -8.00
C SER A 160 7.93 -7.62 -9.50
N GLY A 161 8.89 -6.89 -10.08
CA GLY A 161 9.08 -6.83 -11.52
C GLY A 161 7.78 -6.44 -12.23
N ASP A 162 7.29 -7.29 -13.12
CA ASP A 162 6.05 -7.08 -13.88
C ASP A 162 4.81 -7.69 -13.21
N GLN A 163 4.97 -8.30 -12.03
CA GLN A 163 3.87 -8.95 -11.33
C GLN A 163 3.23 -8.01 -10.31
N LEU A 164 1.91 -7.89 -10.37
CA LEU A 164 1.08 -7.24 -9.36
C LEU A 164 0.20 -8.30 -8.69
N ALA A 165 0.16 -8.33 -7.36
CA ALA A 165 -0.81 -9.11 -6.62
C ALA A 165 -1.69 -8.18 -5.78
N LEU A 166 -3.00 -8.26 -6.02
CA LEU A 166 -4.02 -7.50 -5.31
C LEU A 166 -4.83 -8.46 -4.44
N LEU A 167 -4.67 -8.35 -3.12
CA LEU A 167 -5.46 -9.11 -2.17
C LEU A 167 -6.70 -8.32 -1.80
N TYR A 168 -7.85 -8.97 -1.83
CA TYR A 168 -9.15 -8.35 -1.57
C TYR A 168 -10.09 -9.33 -0.88
N HIS A 169 -11.09 -8.77 -0.21
CA HIS A 169 -12.18 -9.55 0.35
C HIS A 169 -13.17 -9.95 -0.76
N ALA A 170 -13.31 -11.25 -1.01
CA ALA A 170 -14.21 -11.82 -2.01
C ALA A 170 -15.65 -11.99 -1.50
N ALA A 171 -15.82 -12.08 -0.19
CA ALA A 171 -17.11 -12.08 0.49
C ALA A 171 -16.98 -11.38 1.86
N SER A 172 -18.10 -11.09 2.51
CA SER A 172 -18.11 -10.76 3.93
C SER A 172 -17.51 -11.91 4.74
N ALA A 173 -16.94 -11.62 5.91
CA ALA A 173 -16.48 -12.68 6.79
C ALA A 173 -17.67 -13.54 7.22
N GLY A 174 -17.56 -14.86 7.02
CA GLY A 174 -18.59 -15.83 7.40
C GLY A 174 -18.47 -16.24 8.87
N ASP A 175 -19.30 -17.20 9.28
CA ASP A 175 -19.20 -17.81 10.62
C ASP A 175 -17.83 -18.48 10.83
N GLY A 176 -17.29 -18.31 12.04
CA GLY A 176 -16.08 -19.00 12.49
C GLY A 176 -14.77 -18.37 12.03
N ASP A 177 -14.52 -17.12 12.40
CA ASP A 177 -13.24 -16.37 12.33
C ASP A 177 -12.47 -16.39 10.99
N ARG A 178 -13.10 -16.89 9.92
CA ARG A 178 -12.48 -17.06 8.61
C ARG A 178 -12.64 -15.81 7.77
N GLN A 179 -11.51 -15.30 7.27
CA GLN A 179 -11.48 -14.20 6.32
C GLN A 179 -11.64 -14.76 4.89
N ALA A 180 -12.65 -14.29 4.14
CA ALA A 180 -12.86 -14.67 2.75
C ALA A 180 -12.00 -13.83 1.80
N VAL A 181 -10.69 -14.09 1.79
CA VAL A 181 -9.71 -13.33 0.98
C VAL A 181 -9.41 -14.06 -0.34
N SER A 182 -9.29 -13.30 -1.42
CA SER A 182 -8.83 -13.77 -2.72
C SER A 182 -7.70 -12.89 -3.25
N VAL A 183 -6.97 -13.41 -4.23
CA VAL A 183 -5.88 -12.70 -4.89
C VAL A 183 -6.14 -12.59 -6.37
N GLN A 184 -6.05 -11.36 -6.90
CA GLN A 184 -6.00 -11.11 -8.32
C GLN A 184 -4.55 -10.78 -8.70
N ARG A 185 -3.98 -11.58 -9.60
CA ARG A 185 -2.63 -11.41 -10.12
C ARG A 185 -2.70 -10.79 -11.50
N PHE A 186 -1.84 -9.81 -11.77
CA PHE A 186 -1.70 -9.19 -13.08
C PHE A 186 -0.25 -9.29 -13.53
N LEU A 187 -0.06 -9.52 -14.83
CA LEU A 187 1.21 -9.31 -15.51
C LEU A 187 1.15 -7.97 -16.24
N VAL A 188 1.87 -6.98 -15.71
CA VAL A 188 1.91 -5.62 -16.24
C VAL A 188 2.70 -5.63 -17.55
N GLY A 189 2.06 -5.15 -18.62
CA GLY A 189 2.63 -5.18 -19.98
C GLY A 189 1.92 -6.16 -20.92
N SER A 190 1.39 -7.29 -20.41
CA SER A 190 0.60 -8.24 -21.21
C SER A 190 -0.91 -8.08 -21.06
N GLY A 191 -1.36 -7.40 -20.00
CA GLY A 191 -2.79 -7.21 -19.70
C GLY A 191 -3.50 -8.45 -19.15
N LEU A 192 -2.77 -9.55 -18.93
CA LEU A 192 -3.33 -10.79 -18.38
C LEU A 192 -3.64 -10.63 -16.90
N ALA A 193 -4.86 -11.02 -16.50
CA ALA A 193 -5.32 -11.07 -15.13
C ALA A 193 -5.84 -12.47 -14.78
N ALA A 194 -5.38 -13.03 -13.67
CA ALA A 194 -5.87 -14.29 -13.13
C ALA A 194 -6.30 -14.10 -11.66
N SER A 195 -7.43 -14.69 -11.27
CA SER A 195 -7.92 -14.64 -9.89
C SER A 195 -7.99 -16.03 -9.29
N ALA A 196 -7.63 -16.15 -8.01
CA ALA A 196 -7.73 -17.39 -7.25
C ALA A 196 -8.05 -17.10 -5.77
N PRO A 197 -8.78 -17.99 -5.08
CA PRO A 197 -8.92 -17.94 -3.62
C PRO A 197 -7.56 -17.97 -2.94
N LEU A 198 -7.40 -17.23 -1.83
CA LEU A 198 -6.22 -17.31 -0.99
C LEU A 198 -6.47 -18.33 0.12
N VAL A 199 -5.76 -19.46 0.07
CA VAL A 199 -5.79 -20.45 1.15
C VAL A 199 -4.93 -19.94 2.30
N LEU A 200 -5.57 -19.62 3.42
CA LEU A 200 -4.89 -19.30 4.68
C LEU A 200 -4.61 -20.61 5.43
N PRO A 201 -3.43 -20.78 6.03
CA PRO A 201 -3.08 -21.96 6.82
C PRO A 201 -3.94 -22.10 8.08
#